data_AF-A0A6L8N1E4-F1
#
_entry.id   AF-A0A6L8N1E4-F1
#
_cell.length_a   1.000
_cell.length_b   1.000
_cell.length_c   1.000
_cell.angle_alpha   90.00
_cell.angle_beta   90.00
_cell.angle_gamma   90.00
#
_symmetry.space_group_name_H-M   'P 1'
#
loop_
_entity.id
_entity.type
_entity.pdbx_description
1 polymer ?
#
loop_
_entity_poly.entity_id
_entity_poly.type
_entity_poly.pdbx_seq_one_letter_code
_entity_poly.pdbx_strand_id
1 'polypeptide(L)'
;MAYDADVIVIGAGLAGLVATAELVAAGRTVILVDQEPEQSIGGQAHWSFGGLFLVDSPEQRRMRIRDGVDLARQDWLGTAGFDREDEDRWPRRWADAYVEFAAGEKRSWLRQHGIRFFPVVGWAERGGYSATGHGNSVPRFHITWGTGPGLVAPFEQRVREGVARGLVRLCFRHRVTGLGRTGGTLDTVSGEVLEPSAAERGTASSREVAGAFEFRAQAVIVASGGIGGNHELVRAQWPGRLGAPPRTMLSGVPAHVDGLMLGIAERAGASHVNQDRMWHYTEGIENWNPVWARHGIRILPGPSSLWVDARGRRLPVPLFPGFDTLGTLEHIVTSGYDHTWFVLDRKIIGKEFALSGSEQNPDLTGRSVRGVIGRARADVPGPVRAFMDHGADFVVEEDLAALVRGMNAVTGDELIDEAVLRREIVARDREIRNPFTKDLQVTAVRGARRYLGDKLIRTAAPHRILDPAAGPLIAVRLRVLTRKSLGGLETDLSSRVLGTDGTPLAGLYAAGEAAGFGGGGVHGYRSLEGTFLGGCLFSGRAAGRAAAEAVR
;
A
#
# COMPACT_ATOMS: atom_id res chain seq x y z
N MET A 1 14.60 21.20 33.93
CA MET A 1 14.84 19.74 33.94
C MET A 1 15.51 19.38 32.63
N ALA A 2 16.49 18.47 32.65
CA ALA A 2 17.18 18.05 31.44
C ALA A 2 16.26 17.14 30.60
N TYR A 3 16.34 17.25 29.27
CA TYR A 3 15.67 16.33 28.35
C TYR A 3 16.41 14.98 28.32
N ASP A 4 15.69 13.88 28.07
CA ASP A 4 16.27 12.54 27.95
C ASP A 4 16.93 12.32 26.58
N ALA A 5 16.50 13.08 25.57
CA ALA A 5 17.05 13.15 24.22
C ALA A 5 16.63 14.45 23.53
N ASP A 6 17.25 14.76 22.39
CA ASP A 6 16.83 15.89 21.56
C ASP A 6 15.45 15.63 20.94
N VAL A 7 15.23 14.40 20.46
CA VAL A 7 13.99 14.02 19.76
C VAL A 7 13.48 12.64 20.22
N ILE A 8 12.17 12.49 20.39
CA ILE A 8 11.50 11.19 20.51
C ILE A 8 10.82 10.85 19.19
N VAL A 9 11.04 9.65 18.66
CA VAL A 9 10.36 9.12 17.47
C VAL A 9 9.46 7.96 17.89
N ILE A 10 8.18 8.04 17.55
CA ILE A 10 7.16 7.05 17.90
C ILE A 10 6.86 6.19 16.66
N GLY A 11 7.32 4.94 16.69
CA GLY A 11 7.13 3.95 15.63
C GLY A 11 8.41 3.69 14.84
N ALA A 12 8.88 2.45 14.88
CA ALA A 12 10.04 1.94 14.15
C ALA A 12 9.66 1.41 12.74
N GLY A 13 8.61 1.96 12.14
CA GLY A 13 8.27 1.75 10.73
C GLY A 13 9.19 2.53 9.79
N LEU A 14 9.01 2.38 8.47
CA LEU A 14 9.88 3.05 7.48
C LEU A 14 10.00 4.57 7.69
N ALA A 15 8.89 5.28 7.93
CA ALA A 15 8.92 6.74 8.14
C ALA A 15 9.73 7.12 9.39
N GLY A 16 9.57 6.39 10.51
CA GLY A 16 10.31 6.64 11.74
C GLY A 16 11.80 6.28 11.62
N LEU A 17 12.13 5.20 10.91
CA LEU A 17 13.52 4.86 10.61
C LEU A 17 14.20 5.91 9.73
N VAL A 18 13.50 6.45 8.73
CA VAL A 18 14.02 7.54 7.88
C VAL A 18 14.22 8.81 8.71
N ALA A 19 13.24 9.20 9.52
CA ALA A 19 13.36 10.37 10.39
C ALA A 19 14.54 10.24 11.35
N THR A 20 14.66 9.08 12.01
CA THR A 20 15.77 8.76 12.92
C THR A 20 17.11 8.78 12.18
N ALA A 21 17.18 8.25 10.95
CA ALA A 21 18.41 8.28 10.15
C ALA A 21 18.86 9.72 9.81
N GLU A 22 17.94 10.63 9.48
CA GLU A 22 18.27 12.05 9.23
C GLU A 22 18.71 12.75 10.54
N LEU A 23 18.05 12.47 11.67
CA LEU A 23 18.44 12.99 13.00
C LEU A 23 19.86 12.53 13.40
N VAL A 24 20.15 11.25 13.18
CA VAL A 24 21.45 10.61 13.43
C VAL A 24 22.54 11.16 12.50
N ALA A 25 22.20 11.54 11.27
CA ALA A 25 23.11 12.23 10.36
C ALA A 25 23.40 13.67 10.82
N ALA A 26 22.43 14.33 11.46
CA ALA A 26 22.59 15.64 12.08
C ALA A 26 23.23 15.60 13.49
N GLY A 27 23.61 14.42 13.99
CA GLY A 27 24.26 14.26 15.30
C GLY A 27 23.33 14.43 16.50
N ARG A 28 22.01 14.33 16.31
CA ARG A 28 21.01 14.46 17.39
C ARG A 28 20.83 13.17 18.16
N THR A 29 20.58 13.29 19.45
CA THR A 29 20.19 12.18 20.32
C THR A 29 18.71 11.85 20.15
N VAL A 30 18.39 10.56 20.03
CA VAL A 30 17.05 10.08 19.70
C VAL A 30 16.64 8.94 20.62
N ILE A 31 15.41 9.00 21.15
CA ILE A 31 14.72 7.83 21.70
C ILE A 31 13.71 7.37 20.66
N LEU A 32 13.89 6.16 20.13
CA LEU A 32 12.95 5.53 19.21
C LEU A 32 12.11 4.50 19.98
N VAL A 33 10.82 4.79 20.16
CA VAL A 33 9.87 3.92 20.86
C VAL A 33 9.03 3.12 19.86
N ASP A 34 8.76 1.85 20.18
CA ASP A 34 7.78 1.03 19.44
C ASP A 34 7.10 0.05 20.40
N GLN A 35 5.80 -0.18 20.21
CA GLN A 35 5.06 -1.16 21.01
C GLN A 35 5.41 -2.60 20.63
N GLU A 36 5.85 -2.83 19.40
CA GLU A 36 6.22 -4.14 18.90
C GLU A 36 7.61 -4.56 19.39
N PRO A 37 7.88 -5.87 19.43
CA PRO A 37 9.22 -6.35 19.75
C PRO A 37 10.20 -6.06 18.59
N GLU A 38 11.50 -6.12 18.88
CA GLU A 38 12.57 -5.69 17.97
C GLU A 38 12.53 -6.34 16.58
N GLN A 39 12.09 -7.59 16.51
CA GLN A 39 12.01 -8.36 15.27
C GLN A 39 10.97 -7.77 14.30
N SER A 40 10.10 -6.86 14.75
CA SER A 40 9.11 -6.15 13.93
C SER A 40 9.63 -4.85 13.30
N ILE A 41 10.88 -4.43 13.54
CA ILE A 41 11.48 -3.20 12.98
C ILE A 41 11.27 -3.06 11.47
N GLY A 42 10.81 -1.91 11.01
CA GLY A 42 10.34 -1.67 9.64
C GLY A 42 8.82 -1.74 9.49
N GLY A 43 8.12 -2.33 10.46
CA GLY A 43 6.67 -2.45 10.51
C GLY A 43 6.09 -3.02 9.20
N GLN A 44 4.93 -2.50 8.79
CA GLN A 44 4.28 -2.95 7.55
C GLN A 44 5.08 -2.69 6.26
N ALA A 45 6.08 -1.80 6.26
CA ALA A 45 6.89 -1.55 5.07
C ALA A 45 7.77 -2.75 4.72
N HIS A 46 8.14 -3.58 5.70
CA HIS A 46 8.87 -4.82 5.50
C HIS A 46 8.11 -5.79 4.59
N TRP A 47 6.79 -5.85 4.71
CA TRP A 47 5.91 -6.72 3.93
C TRP A 47 5.57 -6.16 2.55
N SER A 48 6.09 -4.98 2.19
CA SER A 48 5.74 -4.36 0.92
C SER A 48 6.39 -5.06 -0.27
N PHE A 49 5.71 -5.05 -1.41
CA PHE A 49 6.29 -5.40 -2.70
C PHE A 49 7.39 -4.41 -3.16
N GLY A 50 7.53 -3.26 -2.49
CA GLY A 50 8.65 -2.33 -2.69
C GLY A 50 8.49 -1.34 -3.86
N GLY A 51 7.26 -1.12 -4.31
CA GLY A 51 6.96 -0.18 -5.38
C GLY A 51 7.14 1.28 -4.98
N LEU A 52 7.77 2.05 -5.86
CA LEU A 52 8.05 3.48 -5.69
C LEU A 52 7.67 4.27 -6.95
N PHE A 53 6.93 5.35 -6.75
CA PHE A 53 6.58 6.32 -7.79
C PHE A 53 7.79 7.19 -8.14
N LEU A 54 8.23 7.18 -9.39
CA LEU A 54 9.23 8.10 -9.94
C LEU A 54 8.70 8.69 -11.24
N VAL A 55 9.16 9.90 -11.56
CA VAL A 55 8.76 10.65 -12.76
C VAL A 55 9.99 10.87 -13.64
N ASP A 56 9.83 10.65 -14.94
CA ASP A 56 10.88 10.81 -15.97
C ASP A 56 12.24 10.17 -15.62
N SER A 57 12.19 8.98 -15.02
CA SER A 57 13.38 8.27 -14.56
C SER A 57 14.21 7.69 -15.72
N PRO A 58 15.52 7.44 -15.51
CA PRO A 58 16.34 6.68 -16.44
C PRO A 58 15.75 5.30 -16.80
N GLU A 59 15.07 4.64 -15.86
CA GLU A 59 14.38 3.37 -16.08
C GLU A 59 13.18 3.55 -17.03
N GLN A 60 12.39 4.61 -16.88
CA GLN A 60 11.29 4.96 -17.79
C GLN A 60 11.79 5.26 -19.20
N ARG A 61 12.82 6.11 -19.34
CA ARG A 61 13.40 6.47 -20.64
C ARG A 61 13.96 5.26 -21.39
N ARG A 62 14.64 4.33 -20.70
CA ARG A 62 15.12 3.06 -21.29
C ARG A 62 13.98 2.20 -21.83
N MET A 63 12.81 2.27 -21.19
CA MET A 63 11.59 1.58 -21.61
C MET A 63 10.75 2.40 -22.61
N ARG A 64 11.30 3.50 -23.14
CA ARG A 64 10.67 4.40 -24.12
C ARG A 64 9.40 5.10 -23.60
N ILE A 65 9.28 5.24 -22.30
CA ILE A 65 8.22 6.02 -21.67
C ILE A 65 8.64 7.50 -21.73
N ARG A 66 7.77 8.35 -22.26
CA ARG A 66 7.90 9.81 -22.20
C ARG A 66 7.02 10.28 -21.05
N ASP A 67 7.64 10.93 -20.08
CA ASP A 67 6.98 11.37 -18.85
C ASP A 67 7.52 12.75 -18.44
N GLY A 68 6.85 13.40 -17.49
CA GLY A 68 7.24 14.72 -17.00
C GLY A 68 6.38 15.16 -15.81
N VAL A 69 6.84 16.22 -15.13
CA VAL A 69 6.18 16.78 -13.94
C VAL A 69 4.72 17.14 -14.22
N ASP A 70 4.44 17.84 -15.32
CA ASP A 70 3.08 18.28 -15.66
C ASP A 70 2.11 17.12 -15.84
N LEU A 71 2.52 16.05 -16.54
CA LEU A 71 1.70 14.87 -16.73
C LEU A 71 1.50 14.11 -15.41
N ALA A 72 2.57 13.99 -14.60
CA ALA A 72 2.47 13.35 -13.29
C ALA A 72 1.56 14.12 -12.33
N ARG A 73 1.58 15.46 -12.40
CA ARG A 73 0.72 16.35 -11.60
C ARG A 73 -0.74 16.28 -12.05
N GLN A 74 -0.98 16.25 -13.37
CA GLN A 74 -2.32 16.02 -13.91
C GLN A 74 -2.92 14.70 -13.41
N ASP A 75 -2.14 13.61 -13.52
CA ASP A 75 -2.58 12.28 -13.05
C ASP A 75 -2.82 12.27 -11.54
N TRP A 76 -1.97 12.95 -10.76
CA TRP A 76 -2.13 13.05 -9.30
C TRP A 76 -3.40 13.79 -8.92
N LEU A 77 -3.64 14.96 -9.50
CA LEU A 77 -4.82 15.78 -9.18
C LEU A 77 -6.11 15.09 -9.63
N GLY A 78 -6.11 14.48 -10.82
CA GLY A 78 -7.25 13.71 -11.33
C GLY A 78 -7.56 12.46 -10.50
N THR A 79 -6.53 11.83 -9.95
CA THR A 79 -6.65 10.68 -9.04
C THR A 79 -7.12 11.10 -7.66
N ALA A 80 -6.51 12.13 -7.09
CA ALA A 80 -6.79 12.54 -5.72
C ALA A 80 -8.23 13.03 -5.53
N GLY A 81 -8.78 13.73 -6.53
CA GLY A 81 -10.16 14.22 -6.47
C GLY A 81 -10.40 15.16 -5.30
N PHE A 82 -9.39 15.97 -4.94
CA PHE A 82 -9.48 16.94 -3.86
C PHE A 82 -10.67 17.89 -4.07
N ASP A 83 -11.56 17.95 -3.07
CA ASP A 83 -12.85 18.64 -3.13
C ASP A 83 -13.21 19.41 -1.85
N ARG A 84 -12.39 19.32 -0.78
CA ARG A 84 -12.60 20.01 0.49
C ARG A 84 -11.54 21.09 0.65
N GLU A 85 -11.86 22.35 0.36
CA GLU A 85 -10.84 23.42 0.33
C GLU A 85 -10.06 23.57 1.65
N ASP A 86 -10.77 23.50 2.79
CA ASP A 86 -10.15 23.63 4.12
C ASP A 86 -9.26 22.44 4.46
N GLU A 87 -9.72 21.20 4.21
CA GLU A 87 -8.98 19.97 4.54
C GLU A 87 -7.91 19.61 3.48
N ASP A 88 -8.01 20.10 2.24
CA ASP A 88 -7.13 19.75 1.12
C ASP A 88 -6.03 20.77 0.83
N ARG A 89 -5.98 21.88 1.57
CA ARG A 89 -4.95 22.91 1.40
C ARG A 89 -3.54 22.34 1.54
N TRP A 90 -3.26 21.61 2.61
CA TRP A 90 -1.96 20.98 2.84
C TRP A 90 -1.76 19.71 2.00
N PRO A 91 -2.74 18.80 1.88
CA PRO A 91 -2.67 17.67 0.95
C PRO A 91 -2.23 18.05 -0.47
N ARG A 92 -2.79 19.12 -1.07
CA ARG A 92 -2.39 19.60 -2.40
C ARG A 92 -0.94 20.07 -2.44
N ARG A 93 -0.48 20.81 -1.43
CA ARG A 93 0.91 21.29 -1.36
C ARG A 93 1.89 20.14 -1.19
N TRP A 94 1.53 19.14 -0.38
CA TRP A 94 2.32 17.92 -0.23
C TRP A 94 2.36 17.10 -1.51
N ALA A 95 1.26 17.02 -2.25
CA ALA A 95 1.19 16.31 -3.53
C ALA A 95 2.14 16.95 -4.56
N ASP A 96 2.07 18.27 -4.70
CA ASP A 96 2.96 19.02 -5.57
C ASP A 96 4.43 18.83 -5.19
N ALA A 97 4.77 19.00 -3.91
CA ALA A 97 6.14 18.81 -3.42
C ALA A 97 6.62 17.37 -3.61
N TYR A 98 5.74 16.38 -3.47
CA TYR A 98 6.07 14.98 -3.68
C TYR A 98 6.33 14.66 -5.16
N VAL A 99 5.55 15.22 -6.08
CA VAL A 99 5.78 15.05 -7.54
C VAL A 99 7.13 15.65 -7.92
N GLU A 100 7.46 16.84 -7.43
CA GLU A 100 8.78 17.46 -7.64
C GLU A 100 9.91 16.60 -7.06
N PHE A 101 9.74 16.07 -5.85
CA PHE A 101 10.70 15.15 -5.25
C PHE A 101 10.88 13.89 -6.11
N ALA A 102 9.77 13.31 -6.61
CA ALA A 102 9.77 12.11 -7.43
C ALA A 102 10.38 12.31 -8.84
N ALA A 103 10.29 13.51 -9.39
CA ALA A 103 10.92 13.91 -10.66
C ALA A 103 12.38 14.32 -10.49
N GLY A 104 12.72 14.88 -9.33
CA GLY A 104 14.04 15.39 -9.02
C GLY A 104 14.89 14.40 -8.21
N GLU A 105 15.22 14.80 -6.99
CA GLU A 105 16.29 14.17 -6.21
C GLU A 105 15.97 12.77 -5.64
N LYS A 106 14.70 12.33 -5.61
CA LYS A 106 14.32 11.07 -4.95
C LYS A 106 15.15 9.89 -5.42
N ARG A 107 15.36 9.76 -6.73
CA ARG A 107 16.09 8.62 -7.29
C ARG A 107 17.57 8.64 -6.90
N SER A 108 18.23 9.79 -6.96
CA SER A 108 19.65 9.90 -6.58
C SER A 108 19.84 9.74 -5.08
N TRP A 109 18.94 10.31 -4.27
CA TRP A 109 18.92 10.13 -2.81
C TRP A 109 18.76 8.66 -2.42
N LEU A 110 17.83 7.92 -3.04
CA LEU A 110 17.69 6.47 -2.81
C LEU A 110 18.97 5.71 -3.20
N ARG A 111 19.62 6.08 -4.31
CA ARG A 111 20.88 5.46 -4.74
C ARG A 111 22.03 5.70 -3.77
N GLN A 112 22.10 6.88 -3.15
CA GLN A 112 23.08 7.18 -2.09
C GLN A 112 22.90 6.27 -0.86
N HIS A 113 21.68 5.79 -0.65
CA HIS A 113 21.35 4.80 0.39
C HIS A 113 21.53 3.35 -0.07
N GLY A 114 22.15 3.13 -1.23
CA GLY A 114 22.38 1.78 -1.79
C GLY A 114 21.12 1.13 -2.38
N ILE A 115 19.99 1.84 -2.44
CA ILE A 115 18.74 1.32 -2.97
C ILE A 115 18.82 1.27 -4.50
N ARG A 116 18.49 0.10 -5.05
CA ARG A 116 18.47 -0.17 -6.50
C ARG A 116 17.06 -0.58 -6.93
N PHE A 117 16.80 -0.49 -8.23
CA PHE A 117 15.50 -0.80 -8.81
C PHE A 117 15.59 -1.96 -9.79
N PHE A 118 14.51 -2.74 -9.85
CA PHE A 118 14.25 -3.65 -10.94
C PHE A 118 14.09 -2.85 -12.25
N PRO A 119 14.68 -3.28 -13.38
CA PRO A 119 14.78 -2.44 -14.57
C PRO A 119 13.46 -2.24 -15.33
N VAL A 120 12.48 -3.13 -15.17
CA VAL A 120 11.18 -2.97 -15.83
C VAL A 120 10.25 -2.16 -14.94
N VAL A 121 9.70 -1.08 -15.50
CA VAL A 121 8.74 -0.21 -14.82
C VAL A 121 7.34 -0.82 -14.90
N GLY A 122 6.64 -0.90 -13.78
CA GLY A 122 5.29 -1.44 -13.72
C GLY A 122 4.21 -0.40 -14.02
N TRP A 123 3.06 -0.90 -14.46
CA TRP A 123 1.81 -0.14 -14.61
C TRP A 123 0.69 -0.87 -13.87
N ALA A 124 0.77 -0.86 -12.54
CA ALA A 124 -0.08 -1.69 -11.68
C ALA A 124 -1.56 -1.25 -11.74
N GLU A 125 -1.81 0.05 -11.79
CA GLU A 125 -3.16 0.63 -11.95
C GLU A 125 -3.18 1.63 -13.10
N ARG A 126 -4.13 1.46 -14.03
CA ARG A 126 -4.15 2.12 -15.35
C ARG A 126 -5.19 3.24 -15.49
N GLY A 127 -6.10 3.42 -14.54
CA GLY A 127 -7.19 4.38 -14.66
C GLY A 127 -8.33 3.86 -15.55
N GLY A 128 -9.06 4.73 -16.25
CA GLY A 128 -10.06 4.28 -17.22
C GLY A 128 -11.18 5.25 -17.62
N TYR A 129 -11.15 6.49 -17.13
CA TYR A 129 -12.17 7.51 -17.39
C TYR A 129 -11.70 8.51 -18.46
N SER A 130 -11.58 9.80 -18.11
CA SER A 130 -10.98 10.84 -18.94
C SER A 130 -9.47 10.97 -18.67
N ALA A 131 -8.79 11.77 -19.49
CA ALA A 131 -7.39 12.14 -19.26
C ALA A 131 -7.15 12.90 -17.94
N THR A 132 -8.21 13.48 -17.37
CA THR A 132 -8.20 14.20 -16.08
C THR A 132 -8.78 13.39 -14.93
N GLY A 133 -9.12 12.13 -15.17
CA GLY A 133 -9.66 11.22 -14.16
C GLY A 133 -8.58 10.43 -13.43
N HIS A 134 -9.01 9.38 -12.74
CA HIS A 134 -8.13 8.48 -11.98
C HIS A 134 -7.14 7.72 -12.87
N GLY A 135 -5.92 7.52 -12.34
CA GLY A 135 -4.92 6.60 -12.83
C GLY A 135 -3.66 7.26 -13.40
N ASN A 136 -2.60 6.47 -13.51
CA ASN A 136 -1.38 6.92 -14.19
C ASN A 136 -1.56 6.83 -15.71
N SER A 137 -1.31 7.93 -16.43
CA SER A 137 -1.27 7.99 -17.89
C SER A 137 -0.11 7.18 -18.49
N VAL A 138 0.98 7.00 -17.74
CA VAL A 138 2.14 6.20 -18.14
C VAL A 138 2.70 5.37 -16.97
N PRO A 139 3.44 4.28 -17.22
CA PRO A 139 4.02 3.47 -16.14
C PRO A 139 4.98 4.28 -15.24
N ARG A 140 4.74 4.27 -13.93
CA ARG A 140 5.55 4.95 -12.89
C ARG A 140 5.90 4.08 -11.66
N PHE A 141 5.51 2.80 -11.67
CA PHE A 141 5.69 1.92 -10.52
C PHE A 141 7.06 1.21 -10.56
N HIS A 142 8.04 1.71 -9.81
CA HIS A 142 9.40 1.17 -9.80
C HIS A 142 9.60 0.21 -8.63
N ILE A 143 9.94 -1.04 -8.90
CA ILE A 143 10.11 -2.05 -7.85
C ILE A 143 11.53 -1.96 -7.29
N THR A 144 11.63 -1.86 -5.97
CA THR A 144 12.92 -1.89 -5.26
C THR A 144 13.54 -3.27 -5.31
N TRP A 145 14.84 -3.35 -5.57
CA TRP A 145 15.59 -4.61 -5.53
C TRP A 145 15.77 -5.09 -4.09
N GLY A 146 15.12 -6.20 -3.74
CA GLY A 146 14.92 -6.63 -2.36
C GLY A 146 13.55 -6.26 -1.79
N THR A 147 12.63 -5.67 -2.57
CA THR A 147 11.26 -5.31 -2.15
C THR A 147 11.22 -4.42 -0.89
N GLY A 148 10.21 -4.57 -0.03
CA GLY A 148 10.10 -3.88 1.27
C GLY A 148 11.33 -4.03 2.18
N PRO A 149 11.86 -5.25 2.42
CA PRO A 149 13.05 -5.43 3.25
C PRO A 149 14.28 -4.73 2.68
N GLY A 150 14.46 -4.77 1.35
CA GLY A 150 15.53 -4.07 0.65
C GLY A 150 15.43 -2.54 0.73
N LEU A 151 14.23 -2.00 0.97
CA LEU A 151 13.99 -0.58 1.19
C LEU A 151 14.19 -0.16 2.66
N VAL A 152 13.80 -1.01 3.62
CA VAL A 152 13.92 -0.76 5.06
C VAL A 152 15.38 -0.87 5.53
N ALA A 153 16.09 -1.91 5.08
CA ALA A 153 17.39 -2.28 5.63
C ALA A 153 18.45 -1.15 5.67
N PRO A 154 18.59 -0.28 4.64
CA PRO A 154 19.56 0.82 4.70
C PRO A 154 19.27 1.84 5.81
N PHE A 155 17.99 2.11 6.10
CA PHE A 155 17.62 3.03 7.16
C PHE A 155 17.74 2.38 8.53
N GLU A 156 17.34 1.12 8.67
CA GLU A 156 17.61 0.34 9.88
C GLU A 156 19.10 0.34 10.22
N GLN A 157 19.97 0.07 9.23
CA GLN A 157 21.42 0.07 9.43
C GLN A 157 21.91 1.40 10.02
N ARG A 158 21.44 2.54 9.51
CA ARG A 158 21.82 3.86 10.05
C ARG A 158 21.34 4.08 11.47
N VAL A 159 20.15 3.61 11.80
CA VAL A 159 19.65 3.67 13.18
C VAL A 159 20.57 2.83 14.09
N ARG A 160 20.97 1.64 13.67
CA ARG A 160 21.92 0.79 14.41
C ARG A 160 23.31 1.43 14.55
N GLU A 161 23.80 2.10 13.52
CA GLU A 161 25.03 2.91 13.60
C GLU A 161 24.87 4.08 14.58
N GLY A 162 23.68 4.68 14.67
CA GLY A 162 23.33 5.66 15.70
C GLY A 162 23.37 5.07 17.11
N VAL A 163 22.86 3.85 17.31
CA VAL A 163 22.95 3.12 18.59
C VAL A 163 24.42 2.89 18.97
N ALA A 164 25.24 2.40 18.03
CA ALA A 164 26.67 2.15 18.29
C ALA A 164 27.45 3.42 18.66
N ARG A 165 26.99 4.60 18.19
CA ARG A 165 27.56 5.91 18.54
C ARG A 165 26.96 6.53 19.81
N GLY A 166 26.02 5.85 20.47
CA GLY A 166 25.32 6.39 21.64
C GLY A 166 24.32 7.51 21.31
N LEU A 167 23.97 7.70 20.03
CA LEU A 167 23.00 8.71 19.60
C LEU A 167 21.56 8.19 19.64
N VAL A 168 21.35 6.88 19.54
CA VAL A 168 20.00 6.30 19.53
C VAL A 168 19.81 5.33 20.68
N ARG A 169 18.72 5.52 21.43
CA ARG A 169 18.17 4.54 22.36
C ARG A 169 16.94 3.89 21.73
N LEU A 170 16.98 2.57 21.55
CA LEU A 170 15.85 1.79 21.09
C LEU A 170 15.02 1.32 22.28
N CYS A 171 13.74 1.67 22.29
CA CYS A 171 12.78 1.34 23.34
C CYS A 171 11.63 0.52 22.73
N PHE A 172 11.90 -0.74 22.41
CA PHE A 172 10.87 -1.69 22.03
C PHE A 172 9.98 -2.05 23.21
N ARG A 173 8.78 -2.54 22.94
CA ARG A 173 7.77 -2.84 23.97
C ARG A 173 7.34 -1.61 24.76
N HIS A 174 7.46 -0.42 24.20
CA HIS A 174 6.98 0.83 24.79
C HIS A 174 5.75 1.30 24.02
N ARG A 175 4.56 1.07 24.59
CA ARG A 175 3.30 1.53 24.03
C ARG A 175 3.00 2.93 24.56
N VAL A 176 3.05 3.93 23.69
CA VAL A 176 2.68 5.31 24.03
C VAL A 176 1.18 5.38 24.30
N THR A 177 0.80 6.01 25.41
CA THR A 177 -0.60 6.24 25.79
C THR A 177 -0.89 7.72 26.09
N GLY A 178 0.13 8.56 26.21
CA GLY A 178 0.00 9.98 26.50
C GLY A 178 1.05 10.86 25.84
N LEU A 179 0.63 12.10 25.53
CA LEU A 179 1.49 13.21 25.13
C LEU A 179 1.24 14.38 26.08
N GLY A 180 2.30 14.94 26.65
CA GLY A 180 2.27 16.01 27.64
C GLY A 180 2.98 17.28 27.16
N ARG A 181 2.65 18.41 27.79
CA ARG A 181 3.18 19.73 27.44
C ARG A 181 3.79 20.43 28.64
N THR A 182 4.90 21.14 28.38
CA THR A 182 5.49 22.10 29.32
C THR A 182 5.58 23.47 28.65
N GLY A 183 5.04 24.51 29.28
CA GLY A 183 5.10 25.89 28.74
C GLY A 183 4.50 26.03 27.33
N GLY A 184 3.46 25.23 27.02
CA GLY A 184 2.79 25.23 25.71
C GLY A 184 3.45 24.36 24.63
N THR A 185 4.64 23.80 24.88
CA THR A 185 5.34 22.92 23.92
C THR A 185 5.09 21.46 24.29
N LEU A 186 4.75 20.62 23.30
CA LEU A 186 4.70 19.17 23.44
C LEU A 186 6.11 18.63 23.57
N ASP A 187 6.45 18.18 24.77
CA ASP A 187 7.81 17.80 25.14
C ASP A 187 7.90 16.50 25.94
N THR A 188 6.75 15.88 26.24
CA THR A 188 6.66 14.71 27.11
C THR A 188 5.89 13.58 26.43
N VAL A 189 6.45 12.37 26.42
CA VAL A 189 5.82 11.15 25.92
C VAL A 189 5.74 10.16 27.07
N SER A 190 4.53 9.72 27.40
CA SER A 190 4.30 8.74 28.47
C SER A 190 3.56 7.52 27.95
N GLY A 191 3.75 6.39 28.65
CA GLY A 191 3.14 5.15 28.22
C GLY A 191 3.43 3.96 29.12
N GLU A 192 3.14 2.81 28.55
CA GLU A 192 3.26 1.51 29.18
C GLU A 192 4.47 0.77 28.63
N VAL A 193 5.19 0.09 29.51
CA VAL A 193 6.18 -0.91 29.13
C VAL A 193 5.45 -2.25 29.10
N LEU A 194 5.36 -2.85 27.92
CA LEU A 194 4.79 -4.17 27.71
C LEU A 194 5.80 -5.25 28.07
N GLU A 195 5.33 -6.44 28.44
CA GLU A 195 6.23 -7.57 28.68
C GLU A 195 7.10 -7.90 27.44
N PRO A 196 8.32 -8.44 27.65
CA PRO A 196 9.15 -8.93 26.56
C PRO A 196 8.40 -9.95 25.70
N SER A 197 8.65 -9.94 24.39
CA SER A 197 7.98 -10.85 23.46
C SER A 197 8.96 -11.42 22.44
N ALA A 198 8.88 -12.74 22.26
CA ALA A 198 9.56 -13.48 21.19
C ALA A 198 8.65 -13.69 19.97
N ALA A 199 7.52 -12.98 19.88
CA ALA A 199 6.60 -13.07 18.75
C ALA A 199 7.34 -12.85 17.43
N GLU A 200 7.04 -13.69 16.44
CA GLU A 200 7.61 -13.53 15.11
C GLU A 200 7.07 -12.26 14.45
N ARG A 201 7.87 -11.68 13.55
CA ARG A 201 7.49 -10.47 12.81
C ARG A 201 6.10 -10.63 12.20
N GLY A 202 5.23 -9.64 12.41
CA GLY A 202 3.89 -9.60 11.83
C GLY A 202 2.83 -10.38 12.61
N THR A 203 3.22 -11.33 13.47
CA THR A 203 2.29 -11.99 14.40
C THR A 203 1.88 -11.05 15.53
N ALA A 204 0.74 -11.31 16.17
CA ALA A 204 0.33 -10.53 17.34
C ALA A 204 1.29 -10.78 18.51
N SER A 205 1.79 -9.70 19.11
CA SER A 205 2.56 -9.74 20.35
C SER A 205 1.67 -9.39 21.55
N SER A 206 2.06 -9.82 22.74
CA SER A 206 1.31 -9.57 23.98
C SER A 206 1.10 -8.08 24.24
N ARG A 207 -0.02 -7.75 24.89
CA ARG A 207 -0.39 -6.40 25.34
C ARG A 207 -0.43 -6.29 26.87
N GLU A 208 0.10 -7.29 27.58
CA GLU A 208 0.24 -7.26 29.04
C GLU A 208 1.26 -6.20 29.47
N VAL A 209 0.87 -5.41 30.46
CA VAL A 209 1.64 -4.26 30.97
C VAL A 209 2.55 -4.73 32.09
N ALA A 210 3.86 -4.51 31.93
CA ALA A 210 4.90 -4.83 32.92
C ALA A 210 5.40 -3.58 33.67
N GLY A 211 5.09 -2.38 33.18
CA GLY A 211 5.48 -1.13 33.82
C GLY A 211 5.00 0.11 33.08
N ALA A 212 5.52 1.26 33.47
CA ALA A 212 5.24 2.55 32.84
C ALA A 212 6.54 3.29 32.52
N PHE A 213 6.48 4.23 31.58
CA PHE A 213 7.59 5.11 31.24
C PHE A 213 7.12 6.54 31.00
N GLU A 214 8.05 7.46 31.15
CA GLU A 214 7.94 8.85 30.72
C GLU A 214 9.31 9.27 30.15
N PHE A 215 9.29 9.87 28.97
CA PHE A 215 10.48 10.47 28.34
C PHE A 215 10.18 11.90 27.91
N ARG A 216 11.19 12.76 27.99
CA ARG A 216 11.10 14.15 27.56
C ARG A 216 12.10 14.49 26.47
N ALA A 217 11.66 15.27 25.48
CA ALA A 217 12.50 15.75 24.39
C ALA A 217 12.03 17.10 23.85
N GLN A 218 12.92 17.80 23.14
CA GLN A 218 12.63 19.09 22.51
C GLN A 218 11.62 18.96 21.35
N ALA A 219 11.56 17.78 20.72
CA ALA A 219 10.59 17.45 19.67
C ALA A 219 10.13 15.98 19.73
N VAL A 220 8.91 15.75 19.24
CA VAL A 220 8.27 14.42 19.14
C VAL A 220 7.79 14.20 17.71
N ILE A 221 8.17 13.07 17.10
CA ILE A 221 7.74 12.67 15.75
C ILE A 221 6.81 11.45 15.85
N VAL A 222 5.56 11.60 15.41
CA VAL A 222 4.59 10.49 15.29
C VAL A 222 4.72 9.81 13.93
N ALA A 223 5.19 8.56 13.93
CA ALA A 223 5.40 7.73 12.74
C ALA A 223 4.78 6.32 12.93
N SER A 224 3.65 6.26 13.61
CA SER A 224 3.00 5.04 14.14
C SER A 224 2.25 4.18 13.12
N GLY A 225 2.11 4.64 11.88
CA GLY A 225 1.26 3.98 10.87
C GLY A 225 -0.20 4.42 10.95
N GLY A 226 -1.08 3.71 10.24
CA GLY A 226 -2.51 3.99 10.15
C GLY A 226 -3.38 2.96 10.88
N ILE A 227 -4.62 2.80 10.41
CA ILE A 227 -5.68 2.05 11.10
C ILE A 227 -5.94 0.64 10.54
N GLY A 228 -5.28 0.24 9.44
CA GLY A 228 -5.71 -0.88 8.61
C GLY A 228 -5.81 -2.26 9.30
N GLY A 229 -5.12 -2.45 10.43
CA GLY A 229 -5.17 -3.67 11.24
C GLY A 229 -6.30 -3.67 12.27
N ASN A 230 -6.88 -2.50 12.55
CA ASN A 230 -8.01 -2.33 13.47
C ASN A 230 -9.33 -2.26 12.70
N HIS A 231 -9.95 -3.42 12.48
CA HIS A 231 -11.20 -3.52 11.72
C HIS A 231 -12.37 -2.78 12.39
N GLU A 232 -12.37 -2.62 13.72
CA GLU A 232 -13.40 -1.86 14.43
C GLU A 232 -13.27 -0.37 14.10
N LEU A 233 -12.05 0.17 14.16
CA LEU A 233 -11.79 1.57 13.80
C LEU A 233 -12.03 1.83 12.30
N VAL A 234 -11.62 0.91 11.41
CA VAL A 234 -11.94 0.96 9.98
C VAL A 234 -13.45 1.05 9.75
N ARG A 235 -14.25 0.27 10.49
CA ARG A 235 -15.72 0.31 10.40
C ARG A 235 -16.30 1.60 10.98
N ALA A 236 -15.75 2.09 12.09
CA ALA A 236 -16.19 3.32 12.73
C ALA A 236 -15.94 4.56 11.86
N GLN A 237 -14.82 4.58 11.14
CA GLN A 237 -14.46 5.66 10.21
C GLN A 237 -14.95 5.40 8.78
N TRP A 238 -15.70 4.32 8.54
CA TRP A 238 -16.06 3.91 7.19
C TRP A 238 -16.77 5.04 6.44
N PRO A 239 -16.43 5.31 5.17
CA PRO A 239 -16.93 6.49 4.50
C PRO A 239 -18.43 6.32 4.23
N GLY A 240 -19.28 7.17 4.82
CA GLY A 240 -20.74 7.06 4.69
C GLY A 240 -21.22 7.06 3.24
N ARG A 241 -20.49 7.75 2.34
CA ARG A 241 -20.75 7.76 0.89
C ARG A 241 -20.64 6.40 0.21
N LEU A 242 -19.93 5.43 0.82
CA LEU A 242 -19.82 4.06 0.31
C LEU A 242 -20.98 3.17 0.78
N GLY A 243 -21.80 3.62 1.73
CA GLY A 243 -22.80 2.78 2.39
C GLY A 243 -22.20 1.96 3.54
N ALA A 244 -22.83 0.83 3.88
CA ALA A 244 -22.38 -0.01 4.98
C ALA A 244 -21.06 -0.73 4.63
N PRO A 245 -20.11 -0.86 5.57
CA PRO A 245 -18.88 -1.63 5.32
C PRO A 245 -19.19 -3.10 5.01
N PRO A 246 -18.42 -3.78 4.14
CA PRO A 246 -18.58 -5.20 3.86
C PRO A 246 -18.65 -6.04 5.15
N ARG A 247 -19.50 -7.08 5.18
CA ARG A 247 -19.65 -7.89 6.40
C ARG A 247 -18.35 -8.66 6.68
N THR A 248 -17.72 -9.16 5.62
CA THR A 248 -16.42 -9.80 5.68
C THR A 248 -15.34 -8.96 4.99
N MET A 249 -14.19 -8.81 5.64
CA MET A 249 -12.99 -8.16 5.09
C MET A 249 -11.75 -8.92 5.54
N LEU A 250 -10.79 -9.05 4.63
CA LEU A 250 -9.45 -9.55 4.94
C LEU A 250 -8.57 -8.42 5.49
N SER A 251 -7.47 -8.79 6.16
CA SER A 251 -6.49 -7.85 6.70
C SER A 251 -5.19 -7.88 5.91
N GLY A 252 -4.85 -6.78 5.25
CA GLY A 252 -3.63 -6.64 4.44
C GLY A 252 -2.43 -6.09 5.23
N VAL A 253 -2.57 -5.96 6.55
CA VAL A 253 -1.54 -5.44 7.46
C VAL A 253 -1.56 -6.19 8.79
N PRO A 254 -0.42 -6.24 9.51
CA PRO A 254 -0.37 -6.80 10.86
C PRO A 254 -1.29 -6.08 11.86
N ALA A 255 -1.62 -6.78 12.96
CA ALA A 255 -2.51 -6.28 14.01
C ALA A 255 -2.02 -5.00 14.71
N HIS A 256 -0.70 -4.73 14.72
CA HIS A 256 -0.12 -3.53 15.32
C HIS A 256 -0.34 -2.24 14.52
N VAL A 257 -0.92 -2.32 13.31
CA VAL A 257 -1.34 -1.14 12.53
C VAL A 257 -2.73 -0.71 13.04
N ASP A 258 -2.77 -0.25 14.29
CA ASP A 258 -3.99 -0.14 15.10
C ASP A 258 -4.60 1.27 15.17
N GLY A 259 -3.86 2.29 14.71
CA GLY A 259 -4.28 3.68 14.73
C GLY A 259 -4.22 4.38 16.09
N LEU A 260 -3.70 3.75 17.15
CA LEU A 260 -3.80 4.24 18.53
C LEU A 260 -3.32 5.68 18.70
N MET A 261 -2.18 6.00 18.08
CA MET A 261 -1.54 7.32 18.20
C MET A 261 -2.33 8.46 17.54
N LEU A 262 -3.23 8.18 16.60
CA LEU A 262 -4.06 9.22 15.96
C LEU A 262 -4.96 9.88 17.01
N GLY A 263 -5.69 9.06 17.79
CA GLY A 263 -6.54 9.56 18.86
C GLY A 263 -5.76 10.17 20.03
N ILE A 264 -4.55 9.69 20.32
CA ILE A 264 -3.68 10.29 21.34
C ILE A 264 -3.24 11.70 20.91
N ALA A 265 -2.80 11.85 19.66
CA ALA A 265 -2.39 13.15 19.12
C ALA A 265 -3.57 14.13 19.02
N GLU A 266 -4.75 13.65 18.62
CA GLU A 266 -5.97 14.46 18.58
C GLU A 266 -6.37 14.99 19.97
N ARG A 267 -6.34 14.14 21.00
CA ARG A 267 -6.54 14.59 22.40
C ARG A 267 -5.48 15.57 22.87
N ALA A 268 -4.27 15.49 22.30
CA ALA A 268 -3.20 16.43 22.52
C ALA A 268 -3.33 17.71 21.67
N GLY A 269 -4.45 17.91 20.96
CA GLY A 269 -4.80 19.11 20.22
C GLY A 269 -4.49 19.09 18.72
N ALA A 270 -4.04 17.95 18.17
CA ALA A 270 -3.72 17.83 16.75
C ALA A 270 -4.98 17.82 15.86
N SER A 271 -4.89 18.50 14.72
CA SER A 271 -5.87 18.40 13.64
C SER A 271 -5.75 17.03 12.96
N HIS A 272 -6.84 16.26 12.96
CA HIS A 272 -6.94 14.94 12.34
C HIS A 272 -8.03 14.95 11.26
N VAL A 273 -7.60 15.15 10.02
CA VAL A 273 -8.48 15.44 8.87
C VAL A 273 -8.64 14.23 7.96
N ASN A 274 -9.68 14.25 7.10
CA ASN A 274 -9.92 13.25 6.06
C ASN A 274 -10.04 11.80 6.59
N GLN A 275 -10.57 11.61 7.80
CA GLN A 275 -10.65 10.29 8.46
C GLN A 275 -11.46 9.26 7.64
N ASP A 276 -12.40 9.75 6.83
CA ASP A 276 -13.23 8.95 5.92
C ASP A 276 -12.53 8.64 4.58
N ARG A 277 -11.27 9.01 4.39
CA ARG A 277 -10.51 8.66 3.19
C ARG A 277 -9.66 7.42 3.48
N MET A 278 -10.04 6.31 2.86
CA MET A 278 -9.39 5.00 3.04
C MET A 278 -9.07 4.34 1.71
N TRP A 279 -8.05 3.49 1.71
CA TRP A 279 -7.69 2.67 0.57
C TRP A 279 -7.75 1.20 0.94
N HIS A 280 -8.64 0.48 0.27
CA HIS A 280 -8.86 -0.95 0.43
C HIS A 280 -8.79 -1.60 -0.94
N TYR A 281 -8.06 -2.71 -1.03
CA TYR A 281 -7.96 -3.43 -2.29
C TYR A 281 -9.15 -4.35 -2.48
N THR A 282 -9.60 -4.50 -3.72
CA THR A 282 -10.77 -5.32 -4.08
C THR A 282 -10.38 -6.67 -4.67
N GLU A 283 -9.09 -6.85 -5.02
CA GLU A 283 -8.51 -8.10 -5.49
C GLU A 283 -7.88 -8.94 -4.36
N GLY A 284 -8.48 -8.94 -3.17
CA GLY A 284 -7.97 -9.65 -2.00
C GLY A 284 -8.31 -11.14 -2.00
N ILE A 285 -7.32 -11.98 -1.73
CA ILE A 285 -7.46 -13.42 -1.48
C ILE A 285 -6.93 -13.76 -0.09
N GLU A 286 -7.48 -14.80 0.53
CA GLU A 286 -6.99 -15.31 1.80
C GLU A 286 -5.66 -16.02 1.62
N ASN A 287 -4.70 -15.67 2.48
CA ASN A 287 -3.39 -16.29 2.44
C ASN A 287 -3.50 -17.74 2.93
N TRP A 288 -3.13 -18.71 2.07
CA TRP A 288 -3.12 -20.13 2.42
C TRP A 288 -2.10 -20.46 3.52
N ASN A 289 -1.07 -19.61 3.68
CA ASN A 289 -0.07 -19.69 4.74
C ASN A 289 0.00 -18.34 5.48
N PRO A 290 -0.99 -18.04 6.35
CA PRO A 290 -1.13 -16.73 6.97
C PRO A 290 -0.04 -16.46 8.01
N VAL A 291 0.34 -15.19 8.15
CA VAL A 291 1.31 -14.71 9.16
C VAL A 291 0.57 -14.00 10.30
N TRP A 292 -0.59 -13.40 10.01
CA TRP A 292 -1.47 -12.78 11.00
C TRP A 292 -2.92 -13.20 10.80
N ALA A 293 -3.77 -12.86 11.78
CA ALA A 293 -5.19 -13.17 11.71
C ALA A 293 -5.85 -12.50 10.50
N ARG A 294 -6.66 -13.26 9.74
CA ARG A 294 -7.31 -12.81 8.49
C ARG A 294 -6.34 -12.30 7.44
N HIS A 295 -5.09 -12.79 7.42
CA HIS A 295 -4.07 -12.35 6.47
C HIS A 295 -4.56 -12.51 5.02
N GLY A 296 -4.78 -11.37 4.36
CA GLY A 296 -5.11 -11.34 2.95
C GLY A 296 -3.96 -10.82 2.09
N ILE A 297 -3.87 -11.36 0.89
CA ILE A 297 -2.93 -10.96 -0.15
C ILE A 297 -3.70 -10.28 -1.26
N ARG A 298 -3.22 -9.14 -1.75
CA ARG A 298 -3.74 -8.52 -2.97
C ARG A 298 -3.11 -9.21 -4.17
N ILE A 299 -3.93 -9.67 -5.11
CA ILE A 299 -3.47 -9.96 -6.46
C ILE A 299 -3.21 -8.62 -7.14
N LEU A 300 -1.98 -8.39 -7.61
CA LEU A 300 -1.72 -7.42 -8.66
C LEU A 300 -2.10 -8.14 -9.95
N PRO A 301 -3.16 -7.72 -10.68
CA PRO A 301 -3.57 -8.40 -11.91
C PRO A 301 -3.01 -7.67 -13.15
N GLY A 302 -3.10 -8.33 -14.30
CA GLY A 302 -3.15 -7.65 -15.59
C GLY A 302 -4.59 -7.52 -16.06
N PRO A 303 -4.84 -6.82 -17.17
CA PRO A 303 -6.19 -6.48 -17.61
C PRO A 303 -7.00 -7.66 -18.18
N SER A 304 -6.43 -8.86 -18.31
CA SER A 304 -7.02 -9.91 -19.15
C SER A 304 -8.11 -10.73 -18.48
N SER A 305 -8.06 -10.93 -17.16
CA SER A 305 -9.08 -11.70 -16.42
C SER A 305 -10.46 -11.09 -16.60
N LEU A 306 -11.48 -11.90 -16.87
CA LEU A 306 -12.86 -11.41 -16.83
C LEU A 306 -13.24 -11.18 -15.36
N TRP A 307 -13.61 -9.95 -15.00
CA TRP A 307 -14.06 -9.63 -13.65
C TRP A 307 -15.59 -9.61 -13.60
N VAL A 308 -16.16 -10.50 -12.79
CA VAL A 308 -17.62 -10.64 -12.63
C VAL A 308 -18.04 -10.45 -11.17
N ASP A 309 -19.27 -9.99 -10.98
CA ASP A 309 -19.93 -9.89 -9.68
C ASP A 309 -20.21 -11.29 -9.08
N ALA A 310 -20.76 -11.32 -7.86
CA ALA A 310 -21.14 -12.55 -7.18
C ALA A 310 -22.14 -13.44 -7.97
N ARG A 311 -22.80 -12.90 -9.01
CA ARG A 311 -23.83 -13.57 -9.82
C ARG A 311 -23.31 -13.88 -11.24
N GLY A 312 -22.02 -13.75 -11.49
CA GLY A 312 -21.41 -14.06 -12.78
C GLY A 312 -21.63 -13.00 -13.87
N ARG A 313 -22.12 -11.79 -13.53
CA ARG A 313 -22.24 -10.67 -14.48
C ARG A 313 -21.00 -9.82 -14.45
N ARG A 314 -20.50 -9.43 -15.62
CA ARG A 314 -19.30 -8.59 -15.72
C ARG A 314 -19.49 -7.24 -15.01
N LEU A 315 -18.45 -6.79 -14.31
CA LEU A 315 -18.46 -5.47 -13.68
C LEU A 315 -18.60 -4.35 -14.75
N PRO A 316 -19.23 -3.21 -14.40
CA PRO A 316 -19.40 -2.12 -15.35
C PRO A 316 -18.06 -1.50 -15.77
N VAL A 317 -18.02 -0.88 -16.94
CA VAL A 317 -16.84 -0.15 -17.40
C VAL A 317 -16.64 1.10 -16.53
N PRO A 318 -15.40 1.44 -16.11
CA PRO A 318 -14.12 0.82 -16.48
C PRO A 318 -13.54 -0.11 -15.41
N LEU A 319 -14.37 -0.81 -14.63
CA LEU A 319 -13.96 -1.66 -13.50
C LEU A 319 -13.35 -2.99 -13.96
N PHE A 320 -12.23 -2.89 -14.67
CA PHE A 320 -11.41 -4.02 -15.10
C PHE A 320 -10.30 -4.29 -14.07
N PRO A 321 -9.66 -5.48 -14.10
CA PRO A 321 -8.58 -5.76 -13.16
C PRO A 321 -7.43 -4.74 -13.29
N GLY A 322 -7.08 -4.07 -12.17
CA GLY A 322 -6.02 -3.05 -12.13
C GLY A 322 -6.37 -1.73 -12.82
N PHE A 323 -7.62 -1.26 -12.73
CA PHE A 323 -8.10 0.00 -13.34
C PHE A 323 -8.51 1.06 -12.30
N ASP A 324 -9.63 0.88 -11.61
CA ASP A 324 -10.10 1.79 -10.56
C ASP A 324 -10.49 1.02 -9.29
N THR A 325 -9.58 0.98 -8.33
CA THR A 325 -9.79 0.26 -7.07
C THR A 325 -10.96 0.83 -6.27
N LEU A 326 -11.06 2.16 -6.15
CA LEU A 326 -12.12 2.78 -5.35
C LEU A 326 -13.48 2.69 -6.04
N GLY A 327 -13.55 2.90 -7.36
CA GLY A 327 -14.80 2.67 -8.11
C GLY A 327 -15.25 1.21 -8.05
N THR A 328 -14.30 0.28 -8.02
CA THR A 328 -14.61 -1.14 -7.81
C THR A 328 -15.13 -1.40 -6.40
N LEU A 329 -14.53 -0.76 -5.38
CA LEU A 329 -15.00 -0.88 -4.01
C LEU A 329 -16.43 -0.33 -3.86
N GLU A 330 -16.71 0.85 -4.43
CA GLU A 330 -18.06 1.45 -4.49
C GLU A 330 -19.08 0.50 -5.10
N HIS A 331 -18.73 -0.14 -6.23
CA HIS A 331 -19.59 -1.11 -6.88
C HIS A 331 -19.83 -2.36 -6.02
N ILE A 332 -18.78 -2.92 -5.41
CA ILE A 332 -18.90 -4.10 -4.54
C ILE A 332 -19.81 -3.82 -3.36
N VAL A 333 -19.59 -2.71 -2.64
CA VAL A 333 -20.35 -2.39 -1.43
C VAL A 333 -21.83 -2.18 -1.74
N THR A 334 -22.15 -1.57 -2.89
CA THR A 334 -23.54 -1.35 -3.32
C THR A 334 -24.20 -2.57 -3.96
N SER A 335 -23.43 -3.62 -4.27
CA SER A 335 -23.95 -4.85 -4.90
C SER A 335 -24.76 -5.74 -3.96
N GLY A 336 -24.61 -5.57 -2.64
CA GLY A 336 -25.18 -6.44 -1.62
C GLY A 336 -24.37 -7.72 -1.34
N TYR A 337 -23.22 -7.91 -2.00
CA TYR A 337 -22.33 -9.05 -1.82
C TYR A 337 -20.92 -8.59 -1.42
N ASP A 338 -20.24 -9.39 -0.58
CA ASP A 338 -18.88 -9.07 -0.10
C ASP A 338 -17.77 -9.65 -0.98
N HIS A 339 -18.12 -10.23 -2.13
CA HIS A 339 -17.16 -10.89 -3.01
C HIS A 339 -17.47 -10.70 -4.49
N THR A 340 -16.41 -10.85 -5.30
CA THR A 340 -16.46 -10.89 -6.76
C THR A 340 -15.57 -12.03 -7.26
N TRP A 341 -15.52 -12.24 -8.57
CA TRP A 341 -14.72 -13.30 -9.17
C TRP A 341 -13.86 -12.79 -10.32
N PHE A 342 -12.59 -13.20 -10.32
CA PHE A 342 -11.87 -13.32 -11.58
C PHE A 342 -12.17 -14.66 -12.23
N VAL A 343 -12.43 -14.64 -13.54
CA VAL A 343 -12.54 -15.83 -14.38
C VAL A 343 -11.51 -15.73 -15.50
N LEU A 344 -10.63 -16.71 -15.58
CA LEU A 344 -9.44 -16.70 -16.41
C LEU A 344 -8.97 -18.13 -16.73
N ASP A 345 -7.77 -18.24 -17.29
CA ASP A 345 -7.13 -19.50 -17.66
C ASP A 345 -5.66 -19.54 -17.21
N ARG A 346 -5.00 -20.68 -17.40
CA ARG A 346 -3.60 -20.89 -17.05
C ARG A 346 -2.64 -19.89 -17.71
N LYS A 347 -2.88 -19.49 -18.97
CA LYS A 347 -2.00 -18.54 -19.67
C LYS A 347 -2.13 -17.13 -19.11
N ILE A 348 -3.34 -16.71 -18.73
CA ILE A 348 -3.57 -15.44 -18.05
C ILE A 348 -2.92 -15.47 -16.68
N ILE A 349 -3.27 -16.43 -15.81
CA ILE A 349 -2.79 -16.42 -14.42
C ILE A 349 -1.25 -16.48 -14.36
N GLY A 350 -0.65 -17.31 -15.21
CA GLY A 350 0.79 -17.52 -15.24
C GLY A 350 1.58 -16.29 -15.64
N LYS A 351 0.99 -15.43 -16.47
CA LYS A 351 1.62 -14.18 -16.92
C LYS A 351 1.26 -12.98 -16.04
N GLU A 352 0.01 -12.90 -15.62
CA GLU A 352 -0.61 -11.69 -15.10
C GLU A 352 -0.78 -11.67 -13.58
N PHE A 353 -0.68 -12.79 -12.87
CA PHE A 353 -0.77 -12.75 -11.41
C PHE A 353 0.60 -12.48 -10.80
N ALA A 354 0.70 -11.35 -10.12
CA ALA A 354 1.72 -11.11 -9.13
C ALA A 354 1.01 -10.94 -7.78
N LEU A 355 1.65 -11.40 -6.71
CA LEU A 355 1.08 -11.34 -5.37
C LEU A 355 1.76 -10.21 -4.59
N SER A 356 0.99 -9.41 -3.87
CA SER A 356 1.55 -8.47 -2.90
C SER A 356 2.26 -9.23 -1.79
N GLY A 357 3.18 -8.57 -1.07
CA GLY A 357 3.98 -9.24 -0.05
C GLY A 357 5.42 -9.42 -0.51
N SER A 358 6.39 -9.14 0.37
CA SER A 358 7.78 -9.49 0.11
C SER A 358 7.99 -11.00 0.17
N GLU A 359 7.29 -11.67 1.09
CA GLU A 359 7.27 -13.12 1.27
C GLU A 359 6.75 -13.89 0.05
N GLN A 360 5.87 -13.26 -0.74
CA GLN A 360 5.36 -13.85 -1.98
C GLN A 360 6.29 -13.67 -3.19
N ASN A 361 7.43 -12.99 -3.02
CA ASN A 361 8.35 -12.65 -4.11
C ASN A 361 9.81 -13.00 -3.78
N PRO A 362 10.12 -14.27 -3.47
CA PRO A 362 11.43 -14.68 -2.94
C PRO A 362 12.59 -14.40 -3.89
N ASP A 363 12.36 -14.38 -5.20
CA ASP A 363 13.35 -14.00 -6.20
C ASP A 363 13.73 -12.50 -6.13
N LEU A 364 12.74 -11.61 -6.05
CA LEU A 364 12.97 -10.16 -5.94
C LEU A 364 13.47 -9.78 -4.55
N THR A 365 12.88 -10.35 -3.51
CA THR A 365 13.24 -10.11 -2.11
C THR A 365 14.63 -10.65 -1.79
N GLY A 366 14.93 -11.87 -2.24
CA GLY A 366 16.25 -12.49 -2.13
C GLY A 366 17.29 -11.96 -3.12
N ARG A 367 16.96 -10.95 -3.93
CA ARG A 367 17.87 -10.34 -4.92
C ARG A 367 18.49 -11.35 -5.89
N SER A 368 17.72 -12.36 -6.28
CA SER A 368 18.17 -13.48 -7.10
C SER A 368 17.89 -13.24 -8.58
N VAL A 369 18.92 -12.86 -9.33
CA VAL A 369 18.84 -12.71 -10.80
C VAL A 369 18.43 -14.05 -11.44
N ARG A 370 18.99 -15.17 -10.97
CA ARG A 370 18.62 -16.52 -11.43
C ARG A 370 17.15 -16.84 -11.14
N GLY A 371 16.65 -16.45 -9.96
CA GLY A 371 15.25 -16.62 -9.59
C GLY A 371 14.30 -15.87 -10.53
N VAL A 372 14.61 -14.61 -10.84
CA VAL A 372 13.83 -13.79 -11.78
C VAL A 372 13.80 -14.41 -13.18
N ILE A 373 14.95 -14.88 -13.68
CA ILE A 373 15.02 -15.56 -14.99
C ILE A 373 14.21 -16.86 -14.97
N GLY A 374 14.29 -17.63 -13.87
CA GLY A 374 13.53 -18.85 -13.67
C GLY A 374 12.01 -18.59 -13.69
N ARG A 375 11.55 -17.54 -13.02
CA ARG A 375 10.13 -17.11 -13.02
C ARG A 375 9.64 -16.86 -14.44
N ALA A 376 10.43 -16.21 -15.29
CA ALA A 376 10.05 -15.91 -16.67
C ALA A 376 9.90 -17.16 -17.57
N ARG A 377 10.42 -18.32 -17.15
CA ARG A 377 10.35 -19.60 -17.87
C ARG A 377 9.25 -20.52 -17.35
N ALA A 378 8.70 -20.25 -16.17
CA ALA A 378 7.65 -21.07 -15.59
C ALA A 378 6.29 -20.75 -16.23
N ASP A 379 5.47 -21.77 -16.45
CA ASP A 379 4.08 -21.58 -16.92
C ASP A 379 3.24 -20.81 -15.89
N VAL A 380 3.42 -21.11 -14.60
CA VAL A 380 2.85 -20.38 -13.47
C VAL A 380 3.92 -20.21 -12.40
N PRO A 381 4.17 -18.98 -11.89
CA PRO A 381 5.13 -18.75 -10.82
C PRO A 381 4.83 -19.58 -9.57
N GLY A 382 5.86 -20.08 -8.90
CA GLY A 382 5.73 -20.95 -7.72
C GLY A 382 4.78 -20.43 -6.64
N PRO A 383 4.89 -19.17 -6.18
CA PRO A 383 3.95 -18.61 -5.20
C PRO A 383 2.49 -18.63 -5.69
N VAL A 384 2.24 -18.26 -6.96
CA VAL A 384 0.89 -18.29 -7.53
C VAL A 384 0.35 -19.73 -7.62
N ARG A 385 1.21 -20.68 -7.99
CA ARG A 385 0.85 -22.11 -8.00
C ARG A 385 0.47 -22.61 -6.61
N ALA A 386 1.18 -22.22 -5.55
CA ALA A 386 0.82 -22.61 -4.20
C ALA A 386 -0.58 -22.12 -3.80
N PHE A 387 -0.98 -20.93 -4.25
CA PHE A 387 -2.36 -20.45 -4.06
C PHE A 387 -3.38 -21.24 -4.89
N MET A 388 -3.04 -21.67 -6.11
CA MET A 388 -3.92 -22.55 -6.89
C MET A 388 -4.10 -23.91 -6.21
N ASP A 389 -3.05 -24.44 -5.60
CA ASP A 389 -3.04 -25.79 -5.02
C ASP A 389 -3.63 -25.84 -3.60
N HIS A 390 -3.55 -24.74 -2.84
CA HIS A 390 -3.91 -24.70 -1.41
C HIS A 390 -4.88 -23.58 -1.02
N GLY A 391 -5.10 -22.60 -1.88
CA GLY A 391 -5.91 -21.42 -1.56
C GLY A 391 -7.40 -21.71 -1.57
N ALA A 392 -8.08 -21.40 -0.47
CA ALA A 392 -9.53 -21.59 -0.31
C ALA A 392 -10.39 -20.75 -1.29
N ASP A 393 -9.78 -19.75 -1.95
CA ASP A 393 -10.44 -18.86 -2.89
C ASP A 393 -10.29 -19.31 -4.37
N PHE A 394 -9.54 -20.39 -4.65
CA PHE A 394 -9.25 -20.84 -6.01
C PHE A 394 -10.10 -22.04 -6.42
N VAL A 395 -10.65 -21.98 -7.63
CA VAL A 395 -11.31 -23.09 -8.31
C VAL A 395 -10.60 -23.31 -9.64
N VAL A 396 -10.09 -24.52 -9.88
CA VAL A 396 -9.32 -24.87 -11.09
C VAL A 396 -9.95 -26.09 -11.74
N GLU A 397 -10.47 -25.92 -12.95
CA GLU A 397 -11.29 -26.94 -13.62
C GLU A 397 -11.05 -26.97 -15.13
N GLU A 398 -11.31 -28.10 -15.77
CA GLU A 398 -11.08 -28.29 -17.21
C GLU A 398 -12.20 -27.71 -18.08
N ASP A 399 -13.41 -27.57 -17.54
CA ASP A 399 -14.57 -27.06 -18.26
C ASP A 399 -15.40 -26.06 -17.43
N LEU A 400 -16.21 -25.27 -18.14
CA LEU A 400 -16.97 -24.18 -17.53
C LEU A 400 -18.07 -24.67 -16.58
N ALA A 401 -18.68 -25.84 -16.85
CA ALA A 401 -19.74 -26.36 -16.00
C ALA A 401 -19.16 -26.80 -14.65
N ALA A 402 -18.01 -27.48 -14.67
CA ALA A 402 -17.25 -27.81 -13.46
C ALA A 402 -16.81 -26.55 -12.71
N LEU A 403 -16.28 -25.55 -13.43
CA LEU A 403 -15.87 -24.27 -12.83
C LEU A 403 -17.02 -23.60 -12.08
N VAL A 404 -18.20 -23.50 -12.69
CA VAL A 404 -19.39 -22.87 -12.08
C VAL A 404 -19.85 -23.64 -10.85
N ARG A 405 -19.86 -24.99 -10.89
CA ARG A 405 -20.17 -25.81 -9.70
C ARG A 405 -19.19 -25.52 -8.57
N GLY A 406 -17.89 -25.45 -8.86
CA GLY A 406 -16.86 -25.13 -7.88
C GLY A 406 -17.00 -23.72 -7.31
N MET A 407 -17.30 -22.72 -8.15
CA MET A 407 -17.54 -21.34 -7.70
C MET A 407 -18.70 -21.26 -6.71
N ASN A 408 -19.85 -21.88 -7.02
CA ASN A 408 -21.01 -21.93 -6.12
C ASN A 408 -20.71 -22.73 -4.84
N ALA A 409 -19.91 -23.80 -4.92
CA ALA A 409 -19.52 -24.59 -3.75
C ALA A 409 -18.65 -23.79 -2.77
N VAL A 410 -17.72 -22.95 -3.27
CA VAL A 410 -16.84 -22.11 -2.44
C VAL A 410 -17.61 -21.03 -1.67
N THR A 411 -18.68 -20.50 -2.24
CA THR A 411 -19.53 -19.49 -1.58
C THR A 411 -20.62 -20.10 -0.72
N GLY A 412 -21.04 -21.33 -1.00
CA GLY A 412 -22.18 -21.97 -0.36
C GLY A 412 -23.53 -21.46 -0.87
N ASP A 413 -23.52 -20.54 -1.85
CA ASP A 413 -24.70 -19.96 -2.46
C ASP A 413 -24.70 -20.28 -3.96
N GLU A 414 -25.80 -20.80 -4.50
CA GLU A 414 -25.97 -21.12 -5.93
C GLU A 414 -26.29 -19.85 -6.78
N LEU A 415 -25.42 -18.83 -6.69
CA LEU A 415 -25.67 -17.52 -7.31
C LEU A 415 -25.25 -17.43 -8.78
N ILE A 416 -24.29 -18.26 -9.21
CA ILE A 416 -23.74 -18.20 -10.55
C ILE A 416 -24.48 -19.17 -11.46
N ASP A 417 -25.13 -18.61 -12.48
CA ASP A 417 -25.75 -19.33 -13.58
C ASP A 417 -24.74 -19.53 -14.72
N GLU A 418 -24.53 -20.78 -15.14
CA GLU A 418 -23.57 -21.11 -16.20
C GLU A 418 -23.91 -20.42 -17.52
N ALA A 419 -25.18 -20.36 -17.91
CA ALA A 419 -25.59 -19.77 -19.19
C ALA A 419 -25.34 -18.26 -19.21
N VAL A 420 -25.50 -17.56 -18.07
CA VAL A 420 -25.12 -16.14 -17.92
C VAL A 420 -23.62 -15.98 -18.06
N LEU A 421 -22.81 -16.70 -17.28
CA LEU A 421 -21.36 -16.57 -17.30
C LEU A 421 -20.77 -16.95 -18.67
N ARG A 422 -21.25 -18.04 -19.27
CA ARG A 422 -20.86 -18.49 -20.62
C ARG A 422 -21.11 -17.42 -21.66
N ARG A 423 -22.26 -16.72 -21.59
CA ARG A 423 -22.61 -15.64 -22.53
C ARG A 423 -21.59 -14.50 -22.46
N GLU A 424 -21.21 -14.09 -21.25
CA GLU A 424 -20.22 -13.04 -21.04
C GLU A 424 -18.84 -13.44 -21.58
N ILE A 425 -18.35 -14.65 -21.25
CA ILE A 425 -17.06 -15.13 -21.73
C ILE A 425 -17.05 -15.24 -23.26
N VAL A 426 -18.09 -15.84 -23.86
CA VAL A 426 -18.18 -16.02 -25.31
C VAL A 426 -18.29 -14.68 -26.04
N ALA A 427 -18.99 -13.70 -25.48
CA ALA A 427 -19.06 -12.36 -26.06
C ALA A 427 -17.67 -11.70 -26.11
N ARG A 428 -16.93 -11.70 -25.00
CA ARG A 428 -15.54 -11.22 -24.94
C ARG A 428 -14.62 -11.99 -25.90
N ASP A 429 -14.72 -13.30 -25.95
CA ASP A 429 -13.87 -14.16 -26.79
C ASP A 429 -14.08 -13.92 -28.30
N ARG A 430 -15.29 -13.54 -28.72
CA ARG A 430 -15.57 -13.14 -30.11
C ARG A 430 -14.86 -11.83 -30.48
N GLU A 431 -14.74 -10.90 -29.54
CA GLU A 431 -14.10 -9.59 -29.71
C GLU A 431 -12.56 -9.67 -29.76
N ILE A 432 -11.96 -10.78 -29.33
CA ILE A 432 -10.51 -11.00 -29.36
C ILE A 432 -9.96 -11.26 -30.76
N ARG A 433 -10.76 -11.87 -31.66
CA ARG A 433 -10.29 -12.41 -32.96
C ARG A 433 -9.85 -11.34 -33.96
N ASN A 434 -10.47 -10.17 -33.94
CA ASN A 434 -10.14 -9.06 -34.85
C ASN A 434 -9.22 -8.06 -34.15
N PRO A 435 -8.31 -7.36 -34.85
CA PRO A 435 -7.50 -6.30 -34.23
C PRO A 435 -8.33 -5.11 -33.75
N PHE A 436 -9.58 -4.98 -34.21
CA PHE A 436 -10.57 -3.97 -33.79
C PHE A 436 -11.60 -4.59 -32.87
N THR A 437 -12.17 -3.79 -31.97
CA THR A 437 -13.20 -4.23 -31.01
C THR A 437 -13.92 -3.01 -30.45
N LYS A 438 -15.18 -3.21 -30.01
CA LYS A 438 -15.89 -2.23 -29.16
C LYS A 438 -15.81 -2.56 -27.67
N ASP A 439 -15.25 -3.73 -27.31
CA ASP A 439 -15.05 -4.12 -25.92
C ASP A 439 -13.86 -3.34 -25.34
N LEU A 440 -14.15 -2.51 -24.33
CA LEU A 440 -13.16 -1.61 -23.74
C LEU A 440 -12.09 -2.35 -22.92
N GLN A 441 -12.38 -3.53 -22.38
CA GLN A 441 -11.34 -4.35 -21.74
C GLN A 441 -10.42 -4.98 -22.78
N VAL A 442 -10.97 -5.48 -23.89
CA VAL A 442 -10.12 -6.03 -24.98
C VAL A 442 -9.24 -4.92 -25.57
N THR A 443 -9.79 -3.71 -25.71
CA THR A 443 -9.03 -2.51 -26.07
C THR A 443 -7.91 -2.24 -25.06
N ALA A 444 -8.20 -2.29 -23.76
CA ALA A 444 -7.24 -2.13 -22.69
C ALA A 444 -6.13 -3.20 -22.70
N VAL A 445 -6.45 -4.48 -22.88
CA VAL A 445 -5.46 -5.57 -22.98
C VAL A 445 -4.51 -5.31 -24.15
N ARG A 446 -5.03 -4.90 -25.31
CA ARG A 446 -4.20 -4.54 -26.48
C ARG A 446 -3.35 -3.30 -26.21
N GLY A 447 -3.92 -2.29 -25.55
CA GLY A 447 -3.24 -1.07 -25.15
C GLY A 447 -2.05 -1.34 -24.22
N ALA A 448 -2.26 -2.14 -23.16
CA ALA A 448 -1.22 -2.56 -22.23
C ALA A 448 -0.04 -3.21 -22.97
N ARG A 449 -0.29 -4.07 -23.95
CA ARG A 449 0.76 -4.72 -24.75
C ARG A 449 1.51 -3.82 -25.73
N ARG A 450 1.07 -2.57 -25.95
CA ARG A 450 1.88 -1.57 -26.67
C ARG A 450 3.05 -1.10 -25.82
N TYR A 451 2.93 -1.17 -24.49
CA TYR A 451 4.05 -0.95 -23.59
C TYR A 451 4.95 -2.20 -23.55
N LEU A 452 6.25 -1.99 -23.78
CA LEU A 452 7.23 -3.08 -23.86
C LEU A 452 7.32 -3.88 -22.54
N GLY A 453 7.27 -3.21 -21.39
CA GLY A 453 7.33 -3.89 -20.10
C GLY A 453 6.16 -4.85 -19.93
N ASP A 454 4.94 -4.33 -20.16
CA ASP A 454 3.73 -5.16 -20.06
C ASP A 454 3.74 -6.32 -21.05
N LYS A 455 4.09 -6.07 -22.31
CA LYS A 455 4.18 -7.12 -23.33
C LYS A 455 5.13 -8.27 -22.94
N LEU A 456 6.25 -7.94 -22.30
CA LEU A 456 7.30 -8.90 -21.96
C LEU A 456 7.03 -9.65 -20.67
N ILE A 457 6.59 -8.96 -19.61
CA ILE A 457 6.58 -9.53 -18.26
C ILE A 457 5.20 -9.56 -17.60
N ARG A 458 4.21 -8.84 -18.13
CA ARG A 458 2.96 -8.61 -17.40
C ARG A 458 1.73 -9.14 -18.10
N THR A 459 1.42 -8.69 -19.31
CA THR A 459 0.13 -8.93 -19.96
C THR A 459 0.22 -10.11 -20.91
N ALA A 460 -0.67 -11.10 -20.75
CA ALA A 460 -0.80 -12.26 -21.62
C ALA A 460 -1.11 -11.82 -23.06
N ALA A 461 -0.71 -12.64 -24.05
CA ALA A 461 -1.16 -12.41 -25.42
C ALA A 461 -2.69 -12.54 -25.49
N PRO A 462 -3.43 -11.66 -26.18
CA PRO A 462 -4.88 -11.74 -26.24
C PRO A 462 -5.29 -13.08 -26.86
N HIS A 463 -6.13 -13.82 -26.15
CA HIS A 463 -6.67 -15.10 -26.60
C HIS A 463 -8.07 -15.30 -25.99
N ARG A 464 -8.74 -16.35 -26.47
CA ARG A 464 -10.04 -16.76 -25.95
C ARG A 464 -9.85 -17.47 -24.61
N ILE A 465 -10.62 -17.09 -23.60
CA ILE A 465 -10.58 -17.75 -22.29
C ILE A 465 -11.02 -19.21 -22.42
N LEU A 466 -12.01 -19.49 -23.27
CA LEU A 466 -12.49 -20.86 -23.53
C LEU A 466 -11.64 -21.62 -24.57
N ASP A 467 -10.40 -21.21 -24.83
CA ASP A 467 -9.48 -22.00 -25.64
C ASP A 467 -8.91 -23.17 -24.82
N PRO A 468 -9.19 -24.44 -25.16
CA PRO A 468 -8.65 -25.58 -24.41
C PRO A 468 -7.11 -25.57 -24.34
N ALA A 469 -6.43 -25.01 -25.35
CA ALA A 469 -4.97 -24.90 -25.34
C ALA A 469 -4.45 -23.83 -24.36
N ALA A 470 -5.32 -23.00 -23.79
CA ALA A 470 -5.02 -22.05 -22.73
C ALA A 470 -5.36 -22.58 -21.34
N GLY A 471 -6.13 -23.67 -21.24
CA GLY A 471 -6.62 -24.25 -19.99
C GLY A 471 -5.52 -24.77 -19.05
N PRO A 472 -5.90 -25.20 -17.82
CA PRO A 472 -7.28 -25.25 -17.30
C PRO A 472 -7.92 -23.86 -17.08
N LEU A 473 -9.24 -23.84 -16.92
CA LEU A 473 -10.00 -22.67 -16.48
C LEU A 473 -9.81 -22.46 -14.98
N ILE A 474 -9.82 -21.19 -14.57
CA ILE A 474 -9.58 -20.79 -13.20
C ILE A 474 -10.58 -19.72 -12.81
N ALA A 475 -11.17 -19.86 -11.62
CA ALA A 475 -11.95 -18.83 -10.98
C ALA A 475 -11.34 -18.52 -9.61
N VAL A 476 -11.26 -17.22 -9.28
CA VAL A 476 -10.67 -16.76 -8.01
C VAL A 476 -11.66 -15.85 -7.32
N ARG A 477 -12.09 -16.24 -6.11
CA ARG A 477 -12.97 -15.42 -5.27
C ARG A 477 -12.16 -14.28 -4.67
N LEU A 478 -12.64 -13.05 -4.86
CA LEU A 478 -11.99 -11.84 -4.39
C LEU A 478 -12.84 -11.19 -3.31
N ARG A 479 -12.18 -10.71 -2.26
CA ARG A 479 -12.78 -10.00 -1.12
C ARG A 479 -12.07 -8.67 -0.89
N VAL A 480 -12.77 -7.77 -0.19
CA VAL A 480 -12.20 -6.49 0.23
C VAL A 480 -11.10 -6.73 1.28
N LEU A 481 -9.94 -6.13 1.04
CA LEU A 481 -8.75 -6.21 1.88
C LEU A 481 -8.48 -4.84 2.51
N THR A 482 -8.55 -4.75 3.85
CA THR A 482 -8.16 -3.53 4.55
C THR A 482 -6.69 -3.25 4.33
N ARG A 483 -6.32 -1.98 4.11
CA ARG A 483 -4.93 -1.63 3.81
C ARG A 483 -4.46 -0.34 4.44
N LYS A 484 -5.04 0.81 4.06
CA LYS A 484 -4.53 2.13 4.44
C LYS A 484 -5.63 3.09 4.89
N SER A 485 -5.32 3.93 5.88
CA SER A 485 -5.94 5.26 5.99
C SER A 485 -5.21 6.22 5.07
N LEU A 486 -5.95 6.96 4.24
CA LEU A 486 -5.40 8.04 3.42
C LEU A 486 -5.40 9.37 4.17
N GLY A 487 -6.37 9.58 5.06
CA GLY A 487 -6.36 10.66 6.03
C GLY A 487 -5.33 10.48 7.15
N GLY A 488 -5.18 11.50 7.98
CA GLY A 488 -4.29 11.46 9.14
C GLY A 488 -4.06 12.84 9.76
N LEU A 489 -3.02 12.93 10.59
CA LEU A 489 -2.60 14.17 11.23
C LEU A 489 -2.21 15.21 10.18
N GLU A 490 -2.80 16.39 10.26
CA GLU A 490 -2.54 17.48 9.34
C GLU A 490 -1.15 18.08 9.59
N THR A 491 -0.35 18.23 8.54
CA THR A 491 1.01 18.77 8.66
C THR A 491 1.32 19.80 7.58
N ASP A 492 2.12 20.81 7.92
CA ASP A 492 2.77 21.64 6.90
C ASP A 492 3.91 20.88 6.18
N LEU A 493 4.59 21.52 5.22
CA LEU A 493 5.69 20.91 4.45
C LEU A 493 6.97 20.62 5.27
N SER A 494 7.07 21.18 6.48
CA SER A 494 8.12 20.84 7.45
C SER A 494 7.69 19.69 8.37
N SER A 495 6.58 19.01 8.05
CA SER A 495 6.00 17.93 8.85
C SER A 495 5.57 18.34 10.26
N ARG A 496 5.45 19.65 10.55
CA ARG A 496 4.92 20.12 11.84
C ARG A 496 3.42 19.84 11.88
N VAL A 497 2.96 19.20 12.95
CA VAL A 497 1.54 18.93 13.15
C VAL A 497 0.81 20.23 13.42
N LEU A 498 -0.34 20.43 12.77
CA LEU A 498 -1.17 21.60 12.96
C LEU A 498 -2.24 21.33 14.02
N GLY A 499 -2.60 22.37 14.77
CA GLY A 499 -3.80 22.38 15.61
C GLY A 499 -5.04 22.68 14.79
N THR A 500 -6.21 22.58 15.42
CA THR A 500 -7.51 22.88 14.79
C THR A 500 -7.66 24.34 14.34
N ASP A 501 -6.79 25.24 14.82
CA ASP A 501 -6.71 26.64 14.39
C ASP A 501 -5.75 26.85 13.20
N GLY A 502 -5.18 25.77 12.67
CA GLY A 502 -4.21 25.80 11.56
C GLY A 502 -2.80 26.24 11.96
N THR A 503 -2.53 26.48 13.24
CA THR A 503 -1.20 26.84 13.73
C THR A 503 -0.38 25.60 14.10
N PRO A 504 0.95 25.60 13.89
CA PRO A 504 1.79 24.47 14.30
C PRO A 504 1.74 24.23 15.82
N LEU A 505 1.47 22.99 16.22
CA LEU A 505 1.65 22.55 17.59
C LEU A 505 3.14 22.46 17.92
N ALA A 506 3.60 23.36 18.78
CA ALA A 506 4.99 23.42 19.19
C ALA A 506 5.48 22.05 19.70
N GLY A 507 6.58 21.56 19.13
CA GLY A 507 7.21 20.30 19.51
C GLY A 507 6.67 19.04 18.83
N LEU A 508 5.57 19.10 18.07
CA LEU A 508 4.96 17.90 17.46
C LEU A 508 5.11 17.86 15.94
N TYR A 509 5.57 16.71 15.45
CA TYR A 509 5.72 16.39 14.03
C TYR A 509 5.03 15.06 13.72
N ALA A 510 4.66 14.83 12.47
CA ALA A 510 4.11 13.55 12.02
C ALA A 510 4.62 13.16 10.63
N ALA A 511 4.71 11.85 10.39
CA ALA A 511 5.21 11.30 9.14
C ALA A 511 4.59 9.93 8.80
N GLY A 512 4.67 9.57 7.52
CA GLY A 512 4.11 8.34 6.99
C GLY A 512 2.59 8.31 7.07
N GLU A 513 2.02 7.11 7.17
CA GLU A 513 0.57 6.92 7.16
C GLU A 513 -0.16 7.64 8.31
N ALA A 514 0.52 7.87 9.44
CA ALA A 514 -0.04 8.64 10.56
C ALA A 514 -0.35 10.10 10.17
N ALA A 515 0.36 10.65 9.18
CA ALA A 515 0.15 12.00 8.65
C ALA A 515 -0.60 11.98 7.30
N GLY A 516 -1.32 10.90 6.97
CA GLY A 516 -1.90 10.73 5.63
C GLY A 516 -0.84 10.76 4.52
N PHE A 517 0.38 10.30 4.84
CA PHE A 517 1.61 10.36 4.03
C PHE A 517 2.14 11.78 3.76
N GLY A 518 1.55 12.80 4.40
CA GLY A 518 1.85 14.22 4.25
C GLY A 518 0.55 15.03 4.25
N GLY A 519 0.47 16.07 5.08
CA GLY A 519 -0.65 17.01 5.06
C GLY A 519 -1.98 16.43 5.56
N GLY A 520 -1.98 15.21 6.10
CA GLY A 520 -3.21 14.53 6.52
C GLY A 520 -4.06 14.02 5.35
N GLY A 521 -3.48 13.84 4.16
CA GLY A 521 -4.29 13.41 3.02
C GLY A 521 -3.67 13.52 1.64
N VAL A 522 -2.35 13.41 1.47
CA VAL A 522 -1.65 13.72 0.19
C VAL A 522 -2.23 13.03 -1.06
N HIS A 523 -2.96 11.92 -0.88
CA HIS A 523 -3.59 11.16 -1.95
C HIS A 523 -5.03 11.57 -2.24
N GLY A 524 -5.69 12.40 -1.44
CA GLY A 524 -7.13 12.61 -1.55
C GLY A 524 -7.91 11.31 -1.38
N TYR A 525 -8.87 11.03 -2.26
CA TYR A 525 -9.71 9.83 -2.19
C TYR A 525 -9.08 8.58 -2.81
N ARG A 526 -8.16 8.71 -3.76
CA ARG A 526 -7.53 7.58 -4.44
C ARG A 526 -6.02 7.74 -4.49
N SER A 527 -5.30 6.64 -4.36
CA SER A 527 -3.83 6.66 -4.46
C SER A 527 -3.35 6.26 -5.84
N LEU A 528 -2.26 6.89 -6.29
CA LEU A 528 -1.45 6.35 -7.38
C LEU A 528 -0.55 5.23 -6.85
N GLU A 529 -0.19 4.28 -7.71
CA GLU A 529 0.64 3.15 -7.33
C GLU A 529 2.08 3.57 -7.02
N GLY A 530 2.65 3.02 -5.93
CA GLY A 530 4.03 3.29 -5.51
C GLY A 530 4.22 4.59 -4.72
N THR A 531 3.14 5.28 -4.36
CA THR A 531 3.22 6.54 -3.59
C THR A 531 3.27 6.30 -2.09
N PHE A 532 2.68 5.23 -1.54
CA PHE A 532 2.66 5.00 -0.09
C PHE A 532 4.06 4.91 0.55
N LEU A 533 4.91 4.00 0.07
CA LEU A 533 6.29 3.88 0.58
C LEU A 533 7.09 5.15 0.30
N GLY A 534 6.86 5.77 -0.87
CA GLY A 534 7.46 7.04 -1.21
C GLY A 534 7.08 8.16 -0.25
N GLY A 535 5.82 8.25 0.14
CA GLY A 535 5.29 9.21 1.09
C GLY A 535 5.88 8.99 2.49
N CYS A 536 6.07 7.74 2.91
CA CYS A 536 6.81 7.44 4.14
C CYS A 536 8.26 7.95 4.10
N LEU A 537 8.96 7.75 2.98
CA LEU A 537 10.32 8.27 2.80
C LEU A 537 10.34 9.81 2.81
N PHE A 538 9.41 10.43 2.08
CA PHE A 538 9.40 11.87 1.88
C PHE A 538 9.04 12.62 3.16
N SER A 539 7.92 12.27 3.79
CA SER A 539 7.49 12.88 5.06
C SER A 539 8.41 12.51 6.22
N GLY A 540 8.94 11.28 6.28
CA GLY A 540 9.92 10.89 7.30
C GLY A 540 11.21 11.71 7.20
N ARG A 541 11.70 11.96 5.98
CA ARG A 541 12.85 12.82 5.72
C ARG A 541 12.58 14.27 6.10
N ALA A 542 11.41 14.80 5.75
CA ALA A 542 11.00 16.16 6.10
C ALA A 542 10.94 16.34 7.64
N ALA A 543 10.27 15.43 8.35
CA ALA A 543 10.15 15.47 9.80
C ALA A 543 11.50 15.37 10.51
N GLY A 544 12.36 14.42 10.10
CA GLY A 544 13.69 14.26 10.70
C GLY A 544 14.57 15.49 10.55
N ARG A 545 14.56 16.13 9.37
CA ARG A 545 15.34 17.35 9.11
C ARG A 545 14.80 18.56 9.86
N ALA A 546 13.49 18.79 9.80
CA ALA A 546 12.86 19.92 10.48
C ALA A 546 13.04 19.83 12.00
N ALA A 547 12.90 18.63 12.58
CA ALA A 547 13.17 18.41 13.99
C ALA A 547 14.65 18.64 14.32
N ALA A 548 15.59 18.15 13.49
CA ALA A 548 17.03 18.38 13.72
C ALA A 548 17.43 19.85 13.75
N GLU A 549 16.77 20.68 12.93
CA GLU A 549 16.97 22.14 12.88
C GLU A 549 16.32 22.86 14.08
N ALA A 550 15.18 22.36 14.56
CA ALA A 550 14.43 22.97 15.65
C ALA A 550 15.04 22.73 17.03
N VAL A 551 15.75 21.61 17.21
CA VAL A 551 16.36 21.23 18.49
C VAL A 551 17.78 21.76 18.60
N ARG A 552 18.19 22.16 19.82
CA ARG A 552 19.53 22.72 20.07
C ARG A 552 20.46 21.68 20.63
#